data_AF-A0A8H2JB71-F1
#
_entry.id   AF-A0A8H2JB71-F1
#
_cell.length_a   1.000
_cell.length_b   1.000
_cell.length_c   1.000
_cell.angle_alpha   90.00
_cell.angle_beta   90.00
_cell.angle_gamma   90.00
#
_symmetry.space_group_name_H-M   'P 1'
#
loop_
_entity.id
_entity.type
_entity.pdbx_description
1 polymer ?
#
loop_
_entity_poly.entity_id
_entity_poly.type
_entity_poly.pdbx_seq_one_letter_code
_entity_poly.pdbx_strand_id
1 'polypeptide(L)'
;MLFVLTVAAGHMQQMRLLHTKCKKCNTTYDRRMGSKAHRSDPERRAAVERVLGGQRASVVARELGVHPATLYRWVHDASDGVAETPLTDVRLMHATQSLLRDHDYSQITVEQVARYSGVALRTAFHHFESKRELFRAAIDNAATVLIDAMGRRYRDAEWPSEPLLQLSLFLRLSAEAIYATPAAHVLFRDLGVPRSDSFALRWHDTFEQAVAQLLSRAADAEAIDSDTDIAAAAHTITGAMRGIHAAVFDGGDPAQALRIVARLHLTVLPG
;
A
#
# COMPACT_ATOMS: atom_id res chain seq x y z
N MET A 1 23.20 1.75 8.81
CA MET A 1 22.46 0.47 9.02
C MET A 1 21.12 0.64 9.72
N LEU A 2 21.05 1.14 10.98
CA LEU A 2 19.76 1.31 11.70
C LEU A 2 18.76 2.30 11.04
N PHE A 3 19.23 3.29 10.29
CA PHE A 3 18.40 4.42 9.80
C PHE A 3 17.67 4.17 8.46
N VAL A 4 18.14 3.25 7.60
CA VAL A 4 17.39 2.81 6.38
C VAL A 4 16.16 2.02 6.80
N LEU A 5 16.31 1.15 7.81
CA LEU A 5 15.22 0.47 8.50
C LEU A 5 14.27 1.46 9.18
N THR A 6 14.76 2.53 9.82
CA THR A 6 13.88 3.58 10.39
C THR A 6 13.14 4.40 9.34
N VAL A 7 13.70 4.60 8.14
CA VAL A 7 13.01 5.31 7.05
C VAL A 7 11.95 4.43 6.41
N ALA A 8 12.29 3.20 6.02
CA ALA A 8 11.34 2.28 5.41
C ALA A 8 10.29 1.76 6.42
N ALA A 9 10.70 1.32 7.62
CA ALA A 9 9.78 0.87 8.66
C ALA A 9 9.08 2.04 9.37
N GLY A 10 9.75 3.17 9.58
CA GLY A 10 9.15 4.36 10.21
C GLY A 10 8.24 5.15 9.29
N HIS A 11 8.43 5.16 7.96
CA HIS A 11 7.42 5.67 7.03
C HIS A 11 6.24 4.71 6.91
N MET A 12 6.44 3.39 6.97
CA MET A 12 5.30 2.45 7.04
C MET A 12 4.55 2.49 8.40
N GLN A 13 5.23 2.79 9.51
CA GLN A 13 4.60 3.09 10.81
C GLN A 13 3.94 4.48 10.82
N GLN A 14 4.52 5.48 10.17
CA GLN A 14 3.90 6.79 9.95
C GLN A 14 2.72 6.70 8.96
N MET A 15 2.71 5.80 7.98
CA MET A 15 1.54 5.53 7.11
C MET A 15 0.34 5.00 7.91
N ARG A 16 0.60 4.26 9.00
CA ARG A 16 -0.43 3.91 9.99
C ARG A 16 -0.90 5.10 10.84
N LEU A 17 -0.07 6.15 11.02
CA LEU A 17 -0.31 7.26 11.95
C LEU A 17 -0.78 8.57 11.29
N LEU A 18 -0.31 8.90 10.08
CA LEU A 18 -0.60 10.13 9.34
C LEU A 18 -2.08 10.24 8.93
N HIS A 19 -2.81 9.13 9.00
CA HIS A 19 -4.25 9.06 8.83
C HIS A 19 -5.08 9.67 9.97
N THR A 20 -4.48 10.05 11.10
CA THR A 20 -5.21 10.67 12.22
C THR A 20 -5.40 12.19 12.10
N LYS A 21 -4.72 12.87 11.16
CA LYS A 21 -4.88 14.33 11.00
C LYS A 21 -5.91 14.69 9.94
N CYS A 22 -7.18 14.64 10.35
CA CYS A 22 -8.26 15.37 9.70
C CYS A 22 -8.01 16.90 9.85
N LYS A 23 -8.05 17.61 8.72
CA LYS A 23 -7.67 19.03 8.57
C LYS A 23 -8.74 20.01 9.08
N LYS A 24 -9.33 19.75 10.25
CA LYS A 24 -10.28 20.65 10.94
C LYS A 24 -10.08 20.61 12.45
N CYS A 25 -9.02 21.25 12.94
CA CYS A 25 -9.01 21.86 14.27
C CYS A 25 -7.91 22.92 14.28
N ASN A 26 -8.33 24.19 14.31
CA ASN A 26 -7.47 25.34 14.46
C ASN A 26 -7.18 25.52 15.95
N THR A 27 -6.14 24.88 16.48
CA THR A 27 -5.62 25.18 17.81
C THR A 27 -4.14 24.82 17.93
N THR A 28 -3.42 25.70 18.63
CA THR A 28 -1.97 25.81 18.78
C THR A 28 -1.27 24.52 19.24
N TYR A 29 -0.17 24.18 18.58
CA TYR A 29 0.65 23.00 18.85
C TYR A 29 1.45 23.13 20.15
N ASP A 30 1.16 22.26 21.12
CA ASP A 30 2.06 21.98 22.25
C ASP A 30 2.88 20.70 21.96
N ARG A 31 4.20 20.81 22.09
CA ARG A 31 5.21 19.78 21.79
C ARG A 31 5.27 18.74 22.91
N ARG A 32 4.29 17.85 23.02
CA ARG A 32 4.40 16.62 23.85
C ARG A 32 3.56 15.47 23.31
N MET A 33 4.00 14.77 22.25
CA MET A 33 3.61 13.36 22.01
C MET A 33 4.65 12.66 21.13
N GLY A 34 5.68 12.12 21.78
CA GLY A 34 6.42 10.98 21.26
C GLY A 34 5.69 9.67 21.64
N SER A 35 5.78 8.66 20.76
CA SER A 35 5.33 7.28 20.95
C SER A 35 3.81 6.99 20.96
N LYS A 36 3.22 6.74 19.78
CA LYS A 36 1.91 6.05 19.65
C LYS A 36 1.91 5.00 18.52
N ALA A 37 3.04 4.38 18.22
CA ALA A 37 3.19 3.45 17.10
C ALA A 37 2.91 1.96 17.42
N HIS A 38 2.51 1.65 18.65
CA HIS A 38 1.93 0.36 19.02
C HIS A 38 0.60 0.63 19.74
N ARG A 39 -0.53 0.36 19.08
CA ARG A 39 -1.80 0.25 19.80
C ARG A 39 -1.70 -0.98 20.69
N SER A 40 -2.19 -0.83 21.92
CA SER A 40 -2.12 -1.90 22.89
C SER A 40 -3.01 -3.08 22.42
N ASP A 41 -2.59 -4.32 22.68
CA ASP A 41 -3.40 -5.51 22.38
C ASP A 41 -4.87 -5.41 22.87
N PRO A 42 -5.18 -4.76 24.01
CA PRO A 42 -6.56 -4.49 24.42
C PRO A 42 -7.37 -3.64 23.43
N GLU A 43 -6.78 -2.58 22.85
CA GLU A 43 -7.47 -1.71 21.88
C GLU A 43 -7.77 -2.47 20.58
N ARG A 44 -6.82 -3.29 20.12
CA ARG A 44 -7.01 -4.16 18.96
C ARG A 44 -8.13 -5.17 19.21
N ARG A 45 -8.14 -5.81 20.38
CA ARG A 45 -9.15 -6.82 20.75
C ARG A 45 -10.56 -6.22 20.85
N ALA A 46 -10.70 -5.06 21.51
CA ALA A 46 -11.97 -4.35 21.61
C ALA A 46 -12.50 -3.90 20.22
N ALA A 47 -11.61 -3.46 19.33
CA ALA A 47 -11.97 -3.11 17.96
C ALA A 47 -12.50 -4.32 17.17
N VAL A 48 -11.86 -5.48 17.34
CA VAL A 48 -12.28 -6.73 16.73
C VAL A 48 -13.65 -7.16 17.28
N GLU A 49 -13.83 -7.19 18.60
CA GLU A 49 -15.10 -7.55 19.24
C GLU A 49 -16.28 -6.69 18.77
N ARG A 50 -16.04 -5.39 18.58
CA ARG A 50 -17.05 -4.46 18.05
C ARG A 50 -17.50 -4.82 16.64
N VAL A 51 -16.56 -5.18 15.76
CA VAL A 51 -16.87 -5.60 14.38
C VAL A 51 -17.53 -6.97 14.36
N LEU A 52 -17.06 -7.91 15.19
CA LEU A 52 -17.69 -9.22 15.34
C LEU A 52 -19.11 -9.12 15.92
N GLY A 53 -19.35 -8.14 16.79
CA GLY A 53 -20.68 -7.77 17.31
C GLY A 53 -21.59 -7.08 16.31
N GLY A 54 -21.22 -7.04 15.02
CA GLY A 54 -22.06 -6.53 13.93
C GLY A 54 -21.90 -5.03 13.64
N GLN A 55 -20.98 -4.32 14.31
CA GLN A 55 -20.68 -2.95 13.92
C GLN A 55 -19.92 -2.92 12.60
N ARG A 56 -20.25 -1.96 11.74
CA ARG A 56 -19.55 -1.80 10.46
C ARG A 56 -18.07 -1.49 10.68
N ALA A 57 -17.21 -2.30 10.05
CA ALA A 57 -15.76 -2.12 10.13
C ALA A 57 -15.31 -0.73 9.66
N SER A 58 -15.98 -0.14 8.67
CA SER A 58 -15.69 1.23 8.21
C SER A 58 -15.91 2.28 9.31
N VAL A 59 -16.93 2.11 10.15
CA VAL A 59 -17.25 3.01 11.26
C VAL A 59 -16.24 2.83 12.40
N VAL A 60 -15.99 1.59 12.80
CA VAL A 60 -15.05 1.27 13.89
C VAL A 60 -13.62 1.69 13.52
N ALA A 61 -13.20 1.48 12.27
CA ALA A 61 -11.89 1.90 11.79
C ALA A 61 -11.73 3.43 11.82
N ARG A 62 -12.78 4.17 11.42
CA ARG A 62 -12.79 5.63 11.48
C ARG A 62 -12.66 6.16 12.91
N GLU A 63 -13.36 5.58 13.87
CA GLU A 63 -13.27 5.99 15.28
C GLU A 63 -11.88 5.72 15.89
N LEU A 64 -11.25 4.63 15.48
CA LEU A 64 -9.92 4.24 15.94
C LEU A 64 -8.78 4.96 15.20
N GLY A 65 -9.09 5.71 14.14
CA GLY A 65 -8.10 6.34 13.27
C GLY A 65 -7.23 5.33 12.53
N VAL A 66 -7.75 4.12 12.26
CA VAL A 66 -7.08 3.07 11.49
C VAL A 66 -7.79 2.86 10.16
N HIS A 67 -7.07 2.29 9.18
CA HIS A 67 -7.68 1.97 7.89
C HIS A 67 -8.67 0.79 8.02
N PRO A 68 -9.85 0.81 7.34
CA PRO A 68 -10.79 -0.33 7.36
C PRO A 68 -10.14 -1.67 7.00
N ALA A 69 -9.25 -1.69 6.01
CA ALA A 69 -8.48 -2.90 5.66
C ALA A 69 -7.59 -3.44 6.81
N THR A 70 -7.06 -2.56 7.66
CA THR A 70 -6.31 -2.97 8.86
C THR A 70 -7.23 -3.64 9.87
N LEU A 71 -8.44 -3.10 10.04
CA LEU A 71 -9.43 -3.68 10.94
C LEU A 71 -9.93 -5.03 10.41
N TYR A 72 -10.21 -5.14 9.11
CA TYR A 72 -10.53 -6.43 8.48
C TYR A 72 -9.45 -7.49 8.69
N ARG A 73 -8.18 -7.09 8.62
CA ARG A 73 -7.05 -7.98 8.92
C ARG A 73 -7.00 -8.37 10.40
N TRP A 74 -7.20 -7.42 11.32
CA TRP A 74 -7.23 -7.75 12.75
C TRP A 74 -8.33 -8.74 13.09
N VAL A 75 -9.48 -8.58 12.45
CA VAL A 75 -10.58 -9.50 12.60
C VAL A 75 -10.23 -10.85 11.97
N HIS A 76 -9.65 -10.88 10.77
CA HIS A 76 -9.18 -12.12 10.14
C HIS A 76 -8.18 -12.88 11.04
N ASP A 77 -7.14 -12.21 11.55
CA ASP A 77 -6.13 -12.79 12.44
C ASP A 77 -6.71 -13.26 13.79
N ALA A 78 -7.83 -12.68 14.24
CA ALA A 78 -8.50 -13.04 15.49
C ALA A 78 -9.58 -14.13 15.30
N SER A 79 -9.97 -14.40 14.06
CA SER A 79 -11.09 -15.29 13.70
C SER A 79 -10.64 -16.70 13.35
N ASP A 80 -9.47 -17.15 13.84
CA ASP A 80 -9.07 -18.57 13.84
C ASP A 80 -10.08 -19.48 14.58
N GLY A 81 -11.15 -18.91 15.15
CA GLY A 81 -12.45 -19.56 15.30
C GLY A 81 -13.60 -18.56 15.28
N VAL A 82 -14.45 -18.63 14.24
CA VAL A 82 -15.83 -18.08 14.16
C VAL A 82 -15.96 -16.57 13.91
N ALA A 83 -15.97 -16.17 12.63
CA ALA A 83 -16.62 -14.93 12.16
C ALA A 83 -16.91 -14.93 10.64
N GLU A 84 -18.18 -14.98 10.25
CA GLU A 84 -18.61 -15.11 8.84
C GLU A 84 -18.58 -13.77 8.05
N THR A 85 -18.79 -12.65 8.73
CA THR A 85 -18.86 -11.28 8.16
C THR A 85 -17.53 -10.75 7.57
N PRO A 86 -16.38 -10.85 8.28
CA PRO A 86 -15.08 -10.37 7.80
C PRO A 86 -14.55 -11.20 6.62
N LEU A 87 -14.82 -12.50 6.65
CA LEU A 87 -14.49 -13.42 5.56
C LEU A 87 -15.29 -13.11 4.29
N THR A 88 -16.55 -12.69 4.44
CA THR A 88 -17.39 -12.29 3.30
C THR A 88 -16.85 -11.05 2.60
N ASP A 89 -16.44 -10.02 3.35
CA ASP A 89 -15.81 -8.81 2.77
C ASP A 89 -14.53 -9.15 2.02
N VAL A 90 -13.67 -9.97 2.62
CA VAL A 90 -12.41 -10.43 2.02
C VAL A 90 -12.67 -11.22 0.73
N ARG A 91 -13.66 -12.12 0.71
CA ARG A 91 -14.05 -12.87 -0.50
C ARG A 91 -14.53 -11.95 -1.62
N LEU A 92 -15.37 -10.96 -1.31
CA LEU A 92 -15.86 -9.98 -2.29
C LEU A 92 -14.71 -9.11 -2.84
N MET A 93 -13.79 -8.69 -1.99
CA MET A 93 -12.60 -7.93 -2.40
C MET A 93 -11.67 -8.76 -3.30
N HIS A 94 -11.37 -10.01 -2.95
CA HIS A 94 -10.55 -10.88 -3.79
C HIS A 94 -11.22 -11.27 -5.11
N ALA A 95 -12.54 -11.48 -5.11
CA ALA A 95 -13.30 -11.67 -6.33
C ALA A 95 -13.22 -10.44 -7.24
N THR A 96 -13.34 -9.25 -6.66
CA THR A 96 -13.19 -7.97 -7.40
C THR A 96 -11.78 -7.85 -7.99
N GLN A 97 -10.73 -8.09 -7.21
CA GLN A 97 -9.35 -8.10 -7.69
C GLN A 97 -9.14 -9.15 -8.80
N SER A 98 -9.77 -10.32 -8.71
CA SER A 98 -9.64 -11.36 -9.72
C SER A 98 -10.30 -10.96 -11.04
N LEU A 99 -11.51 -10.42 -10.99
CA LEU A 99 -12.22 -9.95 -12.17
C LEU A 99 -11.51 -8.76 -12.85
N LEU A 100 -10.86 -7.90 -12.07
CA LEU A 100 -10.03 -6.78 -12.56
C LEU A 100 -8.75 -7.22 -13.31
N ARG A 101 -8.43 -8.52 -13.31
CA ARG A 101 -7.35 -9.05 -14.14
C ARG A 101 -7.70 -8.97 -15.62
N ASP A 102 -8.95 -9.27 -15.95
CA ASP A 102 -9.38 -9.45 -17.34
C ASP A 102 -10.42 -8.41 -17.79
N HIS A 103 -10.91 -7.59 -16.87
CA HIS A 103 -11.97 -6.61 -17.11
C HIS A 103 -11.68 -5.26 -16.46
N ASP A 104 -12.14 -4.19 -17.11
CA ASP A 104 -12.08 -2.85 -16.56
C ASP A 104 -13.24 -2.58 -15.59
N TYR A 105 -13.08 -1.52 -14.79
CA TYR A 105 -14.08 -1.08 -13.82
C TYR A 105 -15.49 -1.02 -14.40
N SER A 106 -15.68 -0.43 -15.57
CA SER A 106 -16.99 -0.23 -16.20
C SER A 106 -17.69 -1.55 -16.55
N GLN A 107 -16.92 -2.61 -16.83
CA GLN A 107 -17.41 -3.90 -17.35
C GLN A 107 -17.88 -4.86 -16.25
N ILE A 108 -17.47 -4.64 -14.99
CA ILE A 108 -17.78 -5.54 -13.87
C ILE A 108 -19.02 -5.07 -13.10
N THR A 109 -19.97 -5.94 -12.78
CA THR A 109 -21.12 -5.64 -11.92
C THR A 109 -20.95 -6.23 -10.51
N VAL A 110 -21.63 -5.65 -9.51
CA VAL A 110 -21.65 -6.21 -8.14
C VAL A 110 -22.23 -7.62 -8.13
N GLU A 111 -23.18 -7.91 -9.03
CA GLU A 111 -23.73 -9.25 -9.21
C GLU A 111 -22.69 -10.26 -9.70
N GLN A 112 -21.87 -9.89 -10.69
CA GLN A 112 -20.77 -10.74 -11.16
C GLN A 112 -19.77 -11.00 -10.03
N VAL A 113 -19.43 -9.98 -9.23
CA VAL A 113 -18.54 -10.16 -8.07
C VAL A 113 -19.15 -11.11 -7.05
N ALA A 114 -20.41 -10.90 -6.67
CA ALA A 114 -21.11 -11.74 -5.69
C ALA A 114 -21.13 -13.20 -6.16
N ARG A 115 -21.51 -13.43 -7.41
CA ARG A 115 -21.51 -14.75 -8.04
C ARG A 115 -20.13 -15.39 -8.04
N TYR A 116 -19.10 -14.66 -8.47
CA TYR A 116 -17.71 -15.15 -8.50
C TYR A 116 -17.19 -15.49 -7.09
N SER A 117 -17.55 -14.69 -6.10
CA SER A 117 -17.18 -14.93 -4.70
C SER A 117 -17.95 -16.06 -4.02
N GLY A 118 -19.06 -16.54 -4.60
CA GLY A 118 -20.00 -17.46 -3.96
C GLY A 118 -20.79 -16.83 -2.80
N VAL A 119 -21.10 -15.53 -2.90
CA VAL A 119 -21.87 -14.75 -1.91
C VAL A 119 -23.19 -14.36 -2.55
N ALA A 120 -24.29 -14.47 -1.80
CA ALA A 120 -25.60 -14.04 -2.30
C ALA A 120 -25.62 -12.53 -2.59
N LEU A 121 -26.25 -12.10 -3.67
CA LEU A 121 -26.27 -10.69 -4.09
C LEU A 121 -26.80 -9.75 -2.99
N ARG A 122 -27.87 -10.15 -2.30
CA ARG A 122 -28.43 -9.39 -1.18
C ARG A 122 -27.41 -9.21 -0.05
N THR A 123 -26.63 -10.26 0.24
CA THR A 123 -25.54 -10.20 1.22
C THR A 123 -24.45 -9.24 0.74
N ALA A 124 -24.02 -9.30 -0.52
CA ALA A 124 -23.01 -8.38 -1.05
C ALA A 124 -23.40 -6.89 -0.90
N PHE A 125 -24.67 -6.55 -1.14
CA PHE A 125 -25.18 -5.18 -0.92
C PHE A 125 -25.32 -4.79 0.57
N HIS A 126 -25.42 -5.75 1.48
CA HIS A 126 -25.36 -5.48 2.92
C HIS A 126 -23.95 -5.09 3.37
N HIS A 127 -22.95 -5.66 2.72
CA HIS A 127 -21.52 -5.44 3.00
C HIS A 127 -20.98 -4.16 2.35
N PHE A 128 -21.34 -3.90 1.10
CA PHE A 128 -20.93 -2.72 0.35
C PHE A 128 -22.15 -2.00 -0.23
N GLU A 129 -22.32 -0.72 0.10
CA GLU A 129 -23.44 0.11 -0.33
C GLU A 129 -23.40 0.39 -1.83
N SER A 130 -22.22 0.34 -2.43
CA SER A 130 -22.04 0.62 -3.86
C SER A 130 -20.89 -0.16 -4.48
N LYS A 131 -20.96 -0.32 -5.81
CA LYS A 131 -19.83 -0.79 -6.63
C LYS A 131 -18.56 0.00 -6.36
N ARG A 132 -18.66 1.33 -6.22
CA ARG A 132 -17.50 2.18 -5.94
C ARG A 132 -16.86 1.85 -4.59
N GLU A 133 -17.66 1.63 -3.54
CA GLU A 133 -17.16 1.27 -2.22
C GLU A 133 -16.43 -0.08 -2.25
N LEU A 134 -17.02 -1.10 -2.87
CA LEU A 134 -16.41 -2.42 -3.04
C LEU A 134 -15.06 -2.36 -3.77
N PHE A 135 -14.99 -1.64 -4.89
CA PHE A 135 -13.76 -1.53 -5.67
C PHE A 135 -12.68 -0.76 -4.92
N ARG A 136 -13.07 0.31 -4.21
CA ARG A 136 -12.14 1.04 -3.35
C ARG A 136 -11.58 0.13 -2.25
N ALA A 137 -12.43 -0.65 -1.59
CA ALA A 137 -11.99 -1.60 -0.56
C ALA A 137 -11.05 -2.67 -1.14
N ALA A 138 -11.35 -3.20 -2.32
CA ALA A 138 -10.51 -4.17 -3.02
C ALA A 138 -9.13 -3.60 -3.37
N ILE A 139 -9.04 -2.35 -3.85
CA ILE A 139 -7.78 -1.67 -4.16
C ILE A 139 -6.99 -1.37 -2.89
N ASP A 140 -7.65 -0.83 -1.85
CA ASP A 140 -7.00 -0.52 -0.58
C ASP A 140 -6.44 -1.81 0.10
N ASN A 141 -7.16 -2.92 -0.04
CA ASN A 141 -6.69 -4.25 0.40
C ASN A 141 -5.45 -4.68 -0.39
N ALA A 142 -5.44 -4.57 -1.72
CA ALA A 142 -4.29 -4.92 -2.55
C ALA A 142 -3.05 -4.09 -2.20
N ALA A 143 -3.21 -2.78 -2.01
CA ALA A 143 -2.14 -1.88 -1.56
C ALA A 143 -1.58 -2.33 -0.20
N THR A 144 -2.47 -2.65 0.74
CA THR A 144 -2.08 -3.12 2.08
C THR A 144 -1.24 -4.39 2.02
N VAL A 145 -1.67 -5.39 1.22
CA VAL A 145 -0.96 -6.66 1.04
C VAL A 145 0.43 -6.41 0.43
N LEU A 146 0.52 -5.55 -0.59
CA LEU A 146 1.77 -5.22 -1.25
C LEU A 146 2.76 -4.51 -0.30
N ILE A 147 2.28 -3.52 0.46
CA ILE A 147 3.07 -2.77 1.44
C ILE A 147 3.64 -3.71 2.50
N ASP A 148 2.83 -4.64 3.01
CA ASP A 148 3.31 -5.64 3.98
C ASP A 148 4.36 -6.58 3.35
N ALA A 149 4.19 -6.96 2.08
CA ALA A 149 5.14 -7.80 1.34
C ALA A 149 6.48 -7.11 1.08
N MET A 150 6.46 -5.82 0.72
CA MET A 150 7.65 -4.97 0.63
C MET A 150 8.33 -4.85 1.99
N GLY A 151 7.55 -4.59 3.04
CA GLY A 151 8.06 -4.46 4.41
C GLY A 151 8.80 -5.68 4.93
N ARG A 152 8.32 -6.89 4.62
CA ARG A 152 9.03 -8.13 4.96
C ARG A 152 10.38 -8.19 4.27
N ARG A 153 10.39 -8.00 2.94
CA ARG A 153 11.63 -8.00 2.14
C ARG A 153 12.65 -6.98 2.62
N TYR A 154 12.22 -5.77 2.99
CA TYR A 154 13.15 -4.75 3.50
C TYR A 154 13.77 -5.10 4.84
N ARG A 155 13.04 -5.79 5.72
CA ARG A 155 13.57 -6.23 7.02
C ARG A 155 14.57 -7.37 6.89
N ASP A 156 14.32 -8.27 5.95
CA ASP A 156 15.13 -9.48 5.77
C ASP A 156 16.35 -9.24 4.86
N ALA A 157 16.43 -8.07 4.21
CA ALA A 157 17.51 -7.71 3.32
C ALA A 157 18.77 -7.23 4.06
N GLU A 158 19.93 -7.66 3.57
CA GLU A 158 21.22 -7.06 3.90
C GLU A 158 21.42 -5.80 3.05
N TRP A 159 21.52 -4.64 3.70
CA TRP A 159 21.62 -3.35 3.03
C TRP A 159 23.08 -2.93 2.85
N PRO A 160 23.52 -2.59 1.62
CA PRO A 160 24.89 -2.15 1.37
C PRO A 160 25.19 -0.81 2.04
N SER A 161 26.47 -0.50 2.25
CA SER A 161 26.94 0.80 2.75
C SER A 161 26.73 1.92 1.74
N GLU A 162 26.92 1.62 0.46
CA GLU A 162 26.95 2.61 -0.62
C GLU A 162 25.52 3.13 -0.91
N PRO A 163 25.27 4.45 -0.85
CA PRO A 163 23.92 5.01 -1.00
C PRO A 163 23.22 4.66 -2.32
N LEU A 164 23.95 4.69 -3.44
CA LEU A 164 23.39 4.32 -4.74
C LEU A 164 23.04 2.83 -4.83
N LEU A 165 23.81 1.96 -4.17
CA LEU A 165 23.47 0.54 -4.08
C LEU A 165 22.28 0.31 -3.15
N GLN A 166 22.08 1.13 -2.11
CA GLN A 166 20.85 1.10 -1.31
C GLN A 166 19.63 1.47 -2.16
N LEU A 167 19.72 2.49 -3.02
CA LEU A 167 18.64 2.84 -3.95
C LEU A 167 18.38 1.70 -4.94
N SER A 168 19.42 1.14 -5.56
CA SER A 168 19.28 -0.02 -6.46
C SER A 168 18.59 -1.20 -5.77
N LEU A 169 19.00 -1.53 -4.55
CA LEU A 169 18.42 -2.61 -3.76
C LEU A 169 16.96 -2.33 -3.40
N PHE A 170 16.65 -1.11 -2.95
CA PHE A 170 15.27 -0.69 -2.63
C PHE A 170 14.34 -0.88 -3.83
N LEU A 171 14.73 -0.38 -5.00
CA LEU A 171 13.93 -0.48 -6.23
C LEU A 171 13.76 -1.95 -6.66
N ARG A 172 14.82 -2.76 -6.57
CA ARG A 172 14.75 -4.19 -6.90
C ARG A 172 13.82 -4.95 -5.96
N LEU A 173 13.98 -4.83 -4.64
CA LEU A 173 13.13 -5.52 -3.65
C LEU A 173 11.66 -5.12 -3.77
N SER A 174 11.41 -3.85 -4.08
CA SER A 174 10.07 -3.33 -4.37
C SER A 174 9.45 -4.03 -5.58
N ALA A 175 10.19 -4.10 -6.70
CA ALA A 175 9.73 -4.77 -7.91
C ALA A 175 9.48 -6.28 -7.69
N GLU A 176 10.37 -6.95 -6.97
CA GLU A 176 10.18 -8.36 -6.58
C GLU A 176 8.92 -8.56 -5.73
N ALA A 177 8.62 -7.65 -4.80
CA ALA A 177 7.39 -7.68 -4.02
C ALA A 177 6.16 -7.51 -4.91
N ILE A 178 6.21 -6.57 -5.86
CA ILE A 178 5.13 -6.27 -6.82
C ILE A 178 4.82 -7.51 -7.66
N TYR A 179 5.84 -8.12 -8.27
CA TYR A 179 5.65 -9.28 -9.15
C TYR A 179 5.26 -10.55 -8.40
N ALA A 180 5.67 -10.69 -7.13
CA ALA A 180 5.25 -11.79 -6.28
C ALA A 180 3.85 -11.61 -5.67
N THR A 181 3.20 -10.45 -5.85
CA THR A 181 1.89 -10.16 -5.25
C THR A 181 0.79 -10.21 -6.31
N PRO A 182 -0.05 -11.27 -6.35
CA PRO A 182 -1.04 -11.46 -7.42
C PRO A 182 -2.03 -10.29 -7.59
N ALA A 183 -2.40 -9.64 -6.48
CA ALA A 183 -3.33 -8.51 -6.46
C ALA A 183 -2.69 -7.18 -6.90
N ALA A 184 -1.37 -7.10 -7.08
CA ALA A 184 -0.69 -5.84 -7.38
C ALA A 184 -1.13 -5.22 -8.72
N HIS A 185 -1.60 -6.02 -9.67
CA HIS A 185 -2.06 -5.54 -10.98
C HIS A 185 -3.12 -4.42 -10.87
N VAL A 186 -3.98 -4.44 -9.83
CA VAL A 186 -5.02 -3.42 -9.62
C VAL A 186 -4.46 -2.04 -9.24
N LEU A 187 -3.18 -1.96 -8.88
CA LEU A 187 -2.50 -0.73 -8.47
C LEU A 187 -1.77 -0.05 -9.62
N PHE A 188 -1.38 -0.81 -10.65
CA PHE A 188 -0.50 -0.33 -11.72
C PHE A 188 -1.20 -0.24 -13.08
N ARG A 189 -2.23 -1.04 -13.35
CA ARG A 189 -3.02 -0.95 -14.59
C ARG A 189 -4.00 0.21 -14.56
N ASP A 190 -4.27 0.80 -15.72
CA ASP A 190 -5.33 1.81 -15.86
C ASP A 190 -6.69 1.13 -16.04
N LEU A 191 -7.33 0.77 -14.93
CA LEU A 191 -8.59 0.01 -14.93
C LEU A 191 -9.83 0.90 -15.01
N GLY A 192 -9.68 2.21 -15.23
CA GLY A 192 -10.79 3.17 -15.27
C GLY A 192 -11.54 3.33 -13.94
N VAL A 193 -10.96 2.89 -12.81
CA VAL A 193 -11.57 3.04 -11.48
C VAL A 193 -11.46 4.52 -11.05
N PRO A 194 -12.57 5.20 -10.69
CA PRO A 194 -12.52 6.58 -10.24
C PRO A 194 -11.55 6.75 -9.06
N ARG A 195 -10.49 7.53 -9.27
CA ARG A 195 -9.50 7.84 -8.23
C ARG A 195 -10.10 8.89 -7.28
N SER A 196 -10.77 8.45 -6.22
CA SER A 196 -11.26 9.32 -5.15
C SER A 196 -10.46 9.08 -3.87
N ASP A 197 -9.66 10.05 -3.40
CA ASP A 197 -8.95 10.11 -2.09
C ASP A 197 -8.50 8.76 -1.49
N SER A 198 -8.04 7.84 -2.35
CA SER A 198 -7.81 6.45 -1.99
C SER A 198 -6.46 6.30 -1.29
N PHE A 199 -6.34 5.28 -0.44
CA PHE A 199 -5.07 4.93 0.18
C PHE A 199 -4.00 4.60 -0.89
N ALA A 200 -4.45 4.15 -2.06
CA ALA A 200 -3.66 3.98 -3.28
C ALA A 200 -2.92 5.24 -3.77
N LEU A 201 -3.39 6.46 -3.47
CA LEU A 201 -2.64 7.69 -3.82
C LEU A 201 -1.55 7.98 -2.79
N ARG A 202 -1.86 7.82 -1.50
CA ARG A 202 -0.92 8.16 -0.40
C ARG A 202 0.29 7.23 -0.30
N TRP A 203 0.18 5.96 -0.71
CA TRP A 203 1.35 5.08 -0.70
C TRP A 203 2.34 5.41 -1.83
N HIS A 204 1.87 5.93 -2.97
CA HIS A 204 2.77 6.43 -4.03
C HIS A 204 3.62 7.59 -3.52
N ASP A 205 2.99 8.54 -2.82
CA ASP A 205 3.71 9.68 -2.21
C ASP A 205 4.77 9.17 -1.23
N THR A 206 4.45 8.14 -0.45
CA THR A 206 5.38 7.56 0.54
C THR A 206 6.55 6.85 -0.13
N PHE A 207 6.29 6.12 -1.23
CA PHE A 207 7.34 5.48 -2.01
C PHE A 207 8.29 6.52 -2.62
N GLU A 208 7.73 7.56 -3.23
CA GLU A 208 8.49 8.66 -3.84
C GLU A 208 9.34 9.40 -2.79
N GLN A 209 8.80 9.63 -1.60
CA GLN A 209 9.54 10.19 -0.46
C GLN A 209 10.70 9.28 -0.01
N ALA A 210 10.53 7.96 -0.04
CA ALA A 210 11.61 7.02 0.28
C ALA A 210 12.73 7.07 -0.77
N VAL A 211 12.38 7.17 -2.05
CA VAL A 211 13.36 7.38 -3.14
C VAL A 211 14.11 8.71 -2.95
N ALA A 212 13.38 9.80 -2.68
CA ALA A 212 13.99 11.11 -2.42
C ALA A 212 14.97 11.07 -1.25
N GLN A 213 14.62 10.39 -0.15
CA GLN A 213 15.52 10.25 1.00
C GLN A 213 16.79 9.44 0.70
N LEU A 214 16.70 8.41 -0.14
CA LEU A 214 17.87 7.65 -0.57
C LEU A 214 18.77 8.49 -1.49
N LEU A 215 18.18 9.30 -2.38
CA LEU A 215 18.90 10.24 -3.23
C LEU A 215 19.57 11.36 -2.41
N SER A 216 18.90 11.93 -1.41
CA SER A 216 19.51 12.93 -0.51
C SER A 216 20.75 12.37 0.19
N ARG A 217 20.72 11.10 0.64
CA ARG A 217 21.90 10.46 1.23
C ARG A 217 23.02 10.21 0.24
N ALA A 218 22.68 9.96 -1.02
CA ALA A 218 23.68 9.86 -2.08
C ALA A 218 24.33 11.23 -2.32
N ALA A 219 23.57 12.33 -2.29
CA ALA A 219 24.11 13.68 -2.38
C ALA A 219 24.99 14.02 -1.17
N ASP A 220 24.53 13.73 0.06
CA ASP A 220 25.29 13.97 1.29
C ASP A 220 26.63 13.21 1.33
N ALA A 221 26.71 12.08 0.61
CA ALA A 221 27.93 11.28 0.50
C ALA A 221 28.74 11.59 -0.78
N GLU A 222 28.41 12.67 -1.49
CA GLU A 222 29.05 13.08 -2.75
C GLU A 222 29.05 11.97 -3.82
N ALA A 223 28.06 11.07 -3.78
CA ALA A 223 27.94 9.95 -4.71
C ALA A 223 27.14 10.29 -5.99
N ILE A 224 26.49 11.46 -6.02
CA ILE A 224 25.79 12.02 -7.17
C ILE A 224 26.13 13.49 -7.32
N ASP A 225 25.93 14.02 -8.53
CA ASP A 225 26.16 15.42 -8.86
C ASP A 225 25.42 16.37 -7.89
N SER A 226 26.13 17.37 -7.36
CA SER A 226 25.60 18.34 -6.40
C SER A 226 24.45 19.19 -6.97
N ASP A 227 24.37 19.33 -8.29
CA ASP A 227 23.32 20.08 -8.97
C ASP A 227 22.05 19.24 -9.22
N THR A 228 22.03 17.97 -8.77
CA THR A 228 20.87 17.09 -8.93
C THR A 228 19.66 17.60 -8.14
N ASP A 229 18.56 17.94 -8.83
CA ASP A 229 17.26 18.16 -8.20
C ASP A 229 16.69 16.82 -7.68
N ILE A 230 16.80 16.61 -6.37
CA ILE A 230 16.38 15.38 -5.70
C ILE A 230 14.89 15.10 -5.87
N ALA A 231 14.04 16.13 -5.82
CA ALA A 231 12.59 15.96 -5.94
C ALA A 231 12.22 15.55 -7.36
N ALA A 232 12.78 16.23 -8.36
CA ALA A 232 12.56 15.89 -9.77
C ALA A 232 13.11 14.50 -10.11
N ALA A 233 14.28 14.14 -9.60
CA ALA A 233 14.87 12.82 -9.78
C ALA A 233 14.02 11.71 -9.15
N ALA A 234 13.55 11.90 -7.91
CA ALA A 234 12.68 10.93 -7.23
C ALA A 234 11.34 10.74 -7.97
N HIS A 235 10.74 11.84 -8.43
CA HIS A 235 9.53 11.80 -9.22
C HIS A 235 9.72 11.03 -10.52
N THR A 236 10.82 11.29 -11.23
CA THR A 236 11.17 10.66 -12.50
C THR A 236 11.41 9.15 -12.34
N ILE A 237 12.21 8.75 -11.34
CA ILE A 237 12.47 7.33 -11.04
C ILE A 237 11.17 6.61 -10.71
N THR A 238 10.32 7.23 -9.87
CA THR A 238 9.04 6.61 -9.47
C THR A 238 8.07 6.53 -10.65
N GLY A 239 8.04 7.54 -11.53
CA GLY A 239 7.29 7.53 -12.78
C GLY A 239 7.73 6.41 -13.72
N ALA A 240 9.04 6.28 -13.97
CA ALA A 240 9.61 5.22 -14.78
C ALA A 240 9.26 3.84 -14.23
N MET A 241 9.39 3.65 -12.91
CA MET A 241 9.05 2.41 -12.24
C MET A 241 7.57 2.04 -12.40
N ARG A 242 6.65 3.00 -12.22
CA ARG A 242 5.21 2.79 -12.46
C ARG A 242 4.94 2.34 -13.90
N GLY A 243 5.54 3.00 -14.88
CA GLY A 243 5.40 2.63 -16.30
C GLY A 243 5.93 1.23 -16.61
N ILE A 244 7.08 0.87 -16.04
CA ILE A 244 7.66 -0.47 -16.20
C ILE A 244 6.74 -1.54 -15.59
N HIS A 245 6.19 -1.31 -14.40
CA HIS A 245 5.27 -2.27 -13.78
C HIS A 245 3.97 -2.41 -14.56
N ALA A 246 3.38 -1.30 -15.03
CA ALA A 246 2.20 -1.34 -15.89
C ALA A 246 2.46 -2.21 -17.13
N ALA A 247 3.59 -2.01 -17.81
CA ALA A 247 3.97 -2.82 -18.97
C ALA A 247 4.10 -4.31 -18.66
N VAL A 248 4.60 -4.69 -17.48
CA VAL A 248 4.63 -6.11 -17.05
C VAL A 248 3.23 -6.66 -16.86
N PHE A 249 2.33 -5.90 -16.22
CA PHE A 249 0.95 -6.35 -16.03
C PHE A 249 0.13 -6.39 -17.33
N ASP A 250 0.61 -5.74 -18.39
CA ASP A 250 0.06 -5.83 -19.75
C ASP A 250 0.84 -6.84 -20.65
N GLY A 251 1.63 -7.73 -20.04
CA GLY A 251 2.26 -8.88 -20.73
C GLY A 251 3.76 -8.77 -20.99
N GLY A 252 4.42 -7.71 -20.53
CA GLY A 252 5.88 -7.57 -20.61
C GLY A 252 6.65 -8.57 -19.73
N ASP A 253 7.90 -8.87 -20.10
CA ASP A 253 8.75 -9.80 -19.36
C ASP A 253 9.15 -9.25 -17.97
N PRO A 254 8.71 -9.88 -16.85
CA PRO A 254 9.08 -9.44 -15.51
C PRO A 254 10.58 -9.55 -15.23
N ALA A 255 11.29 -10.51 -15.84
CA ALA A 255 12.73 -10.67 -15.64
C ALA A 255 13.51 -9.51 -16.27
N GLN A 256 13.13 -9.09 -17.48
CA GLN A 256 13.66 -7.88 -18.10
C GLN A 256 13.32 -6.63 -17.29
N ALA A 257 12.09 -6.51 -16.81
CA ALA A 257 11.66 -5.37 -16.00
C ALA A 257 12.47 -5.25 -14.70
N LEU A 258 12.75 -6.37 -14.01
CA LEU A 258 13.63 -6.38 -12.83
C LEU A 258 15.03 -5.83 -13.14
N ARG A 259 15.62 -6.20 -14.28
CA ARG A 259 16.93 -5.69 -14.71
C ARG A 259 16.91 -4.18 -14.97
N ILE A 260 15.83 -3.67 -15.56
CA ILE A 260 15.66 -2.23 -15.83
C ILE A 260 15.48 -1.47 -14.50
N VAL A 261 14.56 -1.92 -13.64
CA VAL A 261 14.28 -1.26 -12.36
C VAL A 261 15.52 -1.18 -11.47
N ALA A 262 16.30 -2.26 -11.39
CA ALA A 262 17.54 -2.28 -10.60
C ALA A 262 18.58 -1.24 -11.07
N ARG A 263 18.49 -0.77 -12.32
CA ARG A 263 19.41 0.18 -12.96
C ARG A 263 18.86 1.61 -13.05
N LEU A 264 17.63 1.87 -12.60
CA LEU A 264 17.08 3.24 -12.60
C LEU A 264 17.93 4.22 -11.76
N HIS A 265 18.67 3.74 -10.76
CA HIS A 265 19.63 4.57 -10.04
C HIS A 265 20.75 5.15 -10.92
N LEU A 266 21.01 4.58 -12.12
CA LEU A 266 22.02 5.09 -13.06
C LEU A 266 21.54 6.32 -13.85
N THR A 267 20.28 6.74 -13.69
CA THR A 267 19.77 7.95 -14.35
C THR A 267 20.15 9.23 -13.62
N VAL A 268 20.65 9.14 -12.38
CA VAL A 268 21.30 10.24 -11.68
C VAL A 268 22.81 10.15 -11.91
N LEU A 269 23.41 11.27 -12.33
CA LEU A 269 24.83 11.31 -12.70
C LEU A 269 25.71 11.21 -11.46
N PRO A 270 26.85 10.49 -11.54
CA PRO A 270 27.83 10.48 -10.46
C PRO A 270 28.46 11.87 -10.30
N GLY A 271 28.76 12.24 -9.05
CA GLY A 271 29.52 13.44 -8.69
C GLY A 271 31.02 13.28 -8.91
#